data_AF-A0A2H9NFW5-F1
#
_entry.id   AF-A0A2H9NFW5-F1
#
_cell.length_a   1.000
_cell.length_b   1.000
_cell.length_c   1.000
_cell.angle_alpha   90.00
_cell.angle_beta   90.00
_cell.angle_gamma   90.00
#
_symmetry.space_group_name_H-M   'P 1'
#
loop_
_entity.id
_entity.type
_entity.pdbx_description
1 polymer ?
#
loop_
_entity_poly.entity_id
_entity_poly.type
_entity_poly.pdbx_seq_one_letter_code
_entity_poly.pdbx_strand_id
1 'polypeptide(L)'
;MAEKKWSDYWGKYKSPSSQKKSFKPKTSQVKTEKPATKIPATKTPNNYPQPKTPNLYKQESSSSVNLKSIFMVILALGIISLGFWQFQTSKSLQVLEGNKTELECQLGNCTEQLGSINASLSSCASSLGICNNDLDRKVSSLNSCENEKGGINSDYKVCKDDLLEYKRNYEDAKDSYDDCRSSLTKKSDELNSWSNNYDSLKSNYKGLCDADCGQACTFSDSSQKYTCPASGTTTTTQPASTTTTITTTSTTTTTA
;
A
#
# COMPACT_ATOMS: atom_id res chain seq x y z
N MET A 1 27.89 0.40 -30.25
CA MET A 1 26.56 0.56 -29.61
C MET A 1 26.39 -0.63 -28.68
N ALA A 2 26.44 -0.41 -27.37
CA ALA A 2 26.45 -1.49 -26.38
C ALA A 2 25.01 -1.88 -26.03
N GLU A 3 24.64 -3.12 -26.37
CA GLU A 3 23.37 -3.74 -25.98
C GLU A 3 23.35 -3.93 -24.46
N LYS A 4 22.60 -3.06 -23.77
CA LYS A 4 22.31 -3.26 -22.36
C LYS A 4 21.32 -4.41 -22.22
N LYS A 5 21.74 -5.44 -21.49
CA LYS A 5 20.93 -6.61 -21.18
C LYS A 5 19.72 -6.19 -20.35
N TRP A 6 18.54 -6.68 -20.73
CA TRP A 6 17.26 -6.44 -20.06
C TRP A 6 17.26 -6.76 -18.55
N SER A 7 18.20 -7.58 -18.07
CA SER A 7 18.38 -7.92 -16.66
C SER A 7 18.70 -6.72 -15.76
N ASP A 8 19.30 -5.65 -16.30
CA ASP A 8 19.67 -4.47 -15.51
C ASP A 8 18.45 -3.61 -15.13
N TYR A 9 17.34 -3.72 -15.87
CA TYR A 9 16.12 -2.96 -15.61
C TYR A 9 15.30 -3.51 -14.42
N TRP A 10 15.43 -4.80 -14.12
CA TRP A 10 14.64 -5.48 -13.08
C TRP A 10 15.39 -5.69 -11.76
N GLY A 11 16.70 -5.50 -11.73
CA GLY A 11 17.54 -5.73 -10.54
C GLY A 11 17.22 -4.83 -9.34
N LYS A 12 16.50 -3.72 -9.53
CA LYS A 12 16.12 -2.79 -8.46
C LYS A 12 14.77 -3.06 -7.81
N TYR A 13 13.97 -3.99 -8.34
CA TYR A 13 12.66 -4.36 -7.76
C TYR A 13 12.72 -5.60 -6.87
N LYS A 14 13.89 -5.93 -6.30
CA LYS A 14 13.94 -6.82 -5.14
C LYS A 14 13.29 -6.11 -3.96
N SER A 15 11.97 -6.26 -3.89
CA SER A 15 11.14 -5.94 -2.75
C SER A 15 11.79 -6.57 -1.50
N PRO A 16 12.02 -5.81 -0.42
CA PRO A 16 12.49 -6.37 0.83
C PRO A 16 11.41 -7.31 1.38
N SER A 17 11.51 -8.58 0.99
CA SER A 17 10.71 -9.65 1.56
C SER A 17 10.99 -9.71 3.07
N SER A 18 9.95 -9.50 3.85
CA SER A 18 9.74 -10.24 5.10
C SER A 18 10.72 -9.94 6.24
N GLN A 19 10.92 -8.68 6.61
CA GLN A 19 11.05 -8.40 8.04
C GLN A 19 9.65 -8.32 8.65
N LYS A 20 9.10 -9.50 9.01
CA LYS A 20 8.04 -9.60 10.02
C LYS A 20 8.60 -9.05 11.33
N LYS A 21 8.59 -7.72 11.49
CA LYS A 21 8.65 -7.11 12.81
C LYS A 21 7.33 -7.45 13.46
N SER A 22 7.33 -8.53 14.23
CA SER A 22 6.31 -8.83 15.21
C SER A 22 6.18 -7.58 16.06
N PHE A 23 5.14 -6.79 15.78
CA PHE A 23 4.74 -5.69 16.62
C PHE A 23 4.13 -6.36 17.85
N LYS A 24 4.97 -6.74 18.81
CA LYS A 24 4.50 -6.95 20.17
C LYS A 24 4.04 -5.58 20.64
N PRO A 25 2.74 -5.36 20.88
CA PRO A 25 2.34 -4.17 21.60
C PRO A 25 3.13 -4.20 22.90
N LYS A 26 3.98 -3.19 23.12
CA LYS A 26 4.38 -2.88 24.49
C LYS A 26 3.07 -2.46 25.16
N THR A 27 2.42 -3.43 25.79
CA THR A 27 1.65 -3.20 27.00
C THR A 27 2.61 -2.47 27.92
N SER A 28 2.61 -1.14 27.82
CA SER A 28 2.91 -0.30 28.96
C SER A 28 1.92 -0.75 30.00
N GLN A 29 2.34 -1.71 30.83
CA GLN A 29 1.77 -1.87 32.13
C GLN A 29 1.92 -0.51 32.77
N VAL A 30 0.85 0.28 32.70
CA VAL A 30 0.56 1.26 33.72
C VAL A 30 0.56 0.43 34.99
N LYS A 31 1.72 0.41 35.64
CA LYS A 31 1.87 -0.10 36.98
C LYS A 31 0.92 0.78 37.77
N THR A 32 -0.31 0.29 37.97
CA THR A 32 -1.19 0.78 39.01
C THR A 32 -0.49 0.39 40.30
N GLU A 33 0.57 1.11 40.66
CA GLU A 33 0.97 1.28 42.05
C GLU A 33 -0.18 2.05 42.68
N LYS A 34 -1.20 1.26 43.02
CA LYS A 34 -2.16 1.56 44.05
C LYS A 34 -1.30 2.00 45.24
N PRO A 35 -1.33 3.27 45.68
CA PRO A 35 -0.86 3.56 47.01
C PRO A 35 -1.80 2.79 47.90
N ALA A 36 -1.34 1.63 48.38
CA ALA A 36 -1.92 0.99 49.53
C ALA A 36 -1.64 1.94 50.68
N THR A 37 -2.50 2.96 50.82
CA THR A 37 -2.72 3.66 52.07
C THR A 37 -3.28 2.61 53.01
N LYS A 38 -2.39 1.78 53.56
CA LYS A 38 -2.59 1.18 54.86
C LYS A 38 -2.75 2.37 55.79
N ILE A 39 -3.99 2.76 56.02
CA ILE A 39 -4.36 3.49 57.22
C ILE A 39 -3.84 2.61 58.36
N PRO A 40 -2.83 3.02 59.14
CA PRO A 40 -2.58 2.34 60.40
C PRO A 40 -3.86 2.51 61.20
N ALA A 41 -4.55 1.40 61.46
CA ALA A 41 -5.58 1.38 62.46
C ALA A 41 -4.92 1.83 63.77
N THR A 42 -5.14 3.09 64.12
CA THR A 42 -4.76 3.64 65.41
C THR A 42 -5.59 2.90 66.45
N LYS A 43 -5.06 1.76 66.91
CA LYS A 43 -5.44 1.20 68.20
C LYS A 43 -5.16 2.30 69.20
N THR A 44 -6.19 2.97 69.67
CA THR A 44 -6.19 3.69 70.92
C THR A 44 -5.76 2.71 72.02
N PRO A 45 -4.58 2.88 72.66
CA PRO A 45 -4.40 2.29 73.97
C PRO A 45 -5.17 3.21 74.92
N ASN A 46 -6.39 2.81 75.26
CA ASN A 46 -7.00 3.24 76.52
C ASN A 46 -6.08 2.77 77.64
N ASN A 47 -5.13 3.62 78.04
CA ASN A 47 -4.32 3.40 79.23
C ASN A 47 -4.28 4.71 80.02
N TYR A 48 -5.41 5.00 80.67
CA TYR A 48 -5.42 5.93 81.79
C TYR A 48 -4.84 5.18 83.00
N PRO A 49 -3.71 5.62 83.57
CA PRO A 49 -3.28 5.10 84.86
C PRO A 49 -4.33 5.45 85.91
N GLN A 50 -4.89 4.41 86.53
CA GLN A 50 -5.71 4.51 87.73
C GLN A 50 -4.91 5.23 88.83
N PRO A 51 -5.38 6.37 89.37
CA PRO A 51 -4.81 6.92 90.58
C PRO A 51 -5.19 5.99 91.76
N LYS A 52 -4.17 5.40 92.39
CA LYS A 52 -4.30 4.73 93.69
C LYS A 52 -4.93 5.70 94.68
N THR A 53 -6.07 5.31 95.22
CA THR A 53 -6.73 5.97 96.35
C THR A 53 -5.83 5.91 97.59
N PRO A 54 -5.44 7.05 98.19
CA PRO A 54 -4.89 7.04 99.53
C PRO A 54 -6.00 6.80 100.56
N ASN A 55 -5.73 5.89 101.50
CA ASN A 55 -6.51 5.69 102.71
C ASN A 55 -6.62 7.01 103.49
N LEU A 56 -7.85 7.52 103.61
CA LEU A 56 -8.16 8.67 104.45
C LEU A 56 -8.45 8.20 105.87
N TYR A 57 -7.58 8.63 106.78
CA TYR A 57 -7.70 8.47 108.21
C TYR A 57 -9.06 8.96 108.74
N LYS A 58 -9.61 8.17 109.64
CA LYS A 58 -10.76 8.51 110.49
C LYS A 58 -10.30 9.61 111.45
N GLN A 59 -10.77 10.84 111.25
CA GLN A 59 -10.53 11.95 112.18
C GLN A 59 -11.87 12.34 112.81
N GLU A 60 -12.10 11.84 114.02
CA GLU A 60 -13.09 12.40 114.94
C GLU A 60 -12.67 13.82 115.31
N SER A 61 -13.58 14.78 115.18
CA SER A 61 -13.52 16.03 115.96
C SER A 61 -14.84 16.78 115.82
N SER A 62 -15.60 16.73 116.91
CA SER A 62 -16.54 17.77 117.29
C SER A 62 -15.86 19.13 117.24
N SER A 63 -16.31 20.02 116.37
CA SER A 63 -15.99 21.45 116.49
C SER A 63 -17.06 22.26 115.75
N SER A 64 -17.46 23.35 116.40
CA SER A 64 -18.46 24.29 115.94
C SER A 64 -18.11 24.82 114.55
N VAL A 65 -18.86 24.33 113.56
CA VAL A 65 -18.73 24.74 112.16
C VAL A 65 -19.00 26.24 112.04
N ASN A 66 -17.92 27.00 111.92
CA ASN A 66 -17.97 28.39 111.51
C ASN A 66 -18.45 28.42 110.06
N LEU A 67 -19.65 28.95 109.81
CA LEU A 67 -20.25 29.13 108.49
C LEU A 67 -19.26 29.73 107.45
N LYS A 68 -18.34 30.57 107.93
CA LYS A 68 -17.25 31.19 107.15
C LYS A 68 -16.25 30.18 106.58
N SER A 69 -15.97 29.09 107.29
CA SER A 69 -15.08 28.00 106.82
C SER A 69 -15.77 27.13 105.76
N ILE A 70 -17.06 26.82 105.94
CA ILE A 70 -17.86 26.11 104.94
C ILE A 70 -17.96 26.91 103.64
N PHE A 71 -18.17 28.23 103.72
CA PHE A 71 -18.19 29.11 102.55
C PHE A 71 -16.86 29.12 101.79
N MET A 72 -15.73 29.12 102.49
CA MET A 72 -14.40 29.04 101.86
C MET A 72 -14.19 27.72 101.10
N VAL A 73 -14.65 26.60 101.66
CA VAL A 73 -14.53 25.28 101.01
C VAL A 73 -15.42 25.19 99.76
N ILE A 74 -16.67 25.68 99.84
CA ILE A 74 -17.58 25.71 98.68
C ILE A 74 -17.02 26.63 97.59
N LEU A 75 -16.45 27.78 97.95
CA LEU A 75 -15.86 28.72 97.00
C LEU A 75 -14.59 28.14 96.35
N ALA A 76 -13.76 27.42 97.10
CA ALA A 76 -12.61 26.71 96.56
C ALA A 76 -13.03 25.61 95.57
N LEU A 77 -14.05 24.82 95.89
CA LEU A 77 -14.59 23.81 94.98
C LEU A 77 -15.26 24.43 93.74
N GLY A 78 -15.89 25.59 93.89
CA GLY A 78 -16.42 26.40 92.79
C GLY A 78 -15.33 26.86 91.81
N ILE A 79 -14.20 27.35 92.32
CA ILE A 79 -13.05 27.76 91.49
C ILE A 79 -12.43 26.55 90.77
N ILE A 80 -12.27 25.42 91.47
CA ILE A 80 -11.71 24.18 90.89
C ILE A 80 -12.62 23.64 89.77
N SER A 81 -13.93 23.66 89.96
CA SER A 81 -14.89 23.20 88.95
C SER A 81 -14.99 24.14 87.74
N LEU A 82 -14.90 25.45 87.93
CA LEU A 82 -14.74 26.41 86.83
C LEU A 82 -13.43 26.19 86.05
N GLY A 83 -12.32 25.93 86.75
CA GLY A 83 -11.03 25.61 86.14
C GLY A 83 -11.06 24.33 85.31
N PHE A 84 -11.75 23.29 85.78
CA PHE A 84 -11.93 22.04 85.05
C PHE A 84 -12.78 22.24 83.77
N TRP A 85 -13.83 23.05 83.84
CA TRP A 85 -14.64 23.38 82.67
C TRP A 85 -13.84 24.17 81.62
N GLN A 86 -13.05 25.16 82.04
CA GLN A 86 -12.13 25.92 81.19
C GLN A 86 -11.03 25.06 80.57
N PHE A 87 -10.52 24.07 81.31
CA PHE A 87 -9.54 23.12 80.80
C PHE A 87 -10.13 22.21 79.72
N GLN A 88 -11.38 21.77 79.92
CA GLN A 88 -12.04 20.86 79.00
C GLN A 88 -12.54 21.54 77.72
N THR A 89 -12.97 22.81 77.81
CA THR A 89 -13.26 23.64 76.62
C THR A 89 -12.00 23.90 75.80
N SER A 90 -10.86 24.18 76.46
CA SER A 90 -9.58 24.42 75.78
C SER A 90 -9.09 23.21 74.97
N LYS A 91 -9.25 21.99 75.49
CA LYS A 91 -8.92 20.75 74.76
C LYS A 91 -9.83 20.52 73.56
N SER A 92 -11.12 20.78 73.73
CA SER A 92 -12.11 20.63 72.66
C SER A 92 -11.84 21.61 71.52
N LEU A 93 -11.37 22.82 71.85
CA LEU A 93 -11.01 23.86 70.89
C LEU A 93 -9.75 23.49 70.10
N GLN A 94 -8.70 22.95 70.75
CA GLN A 94 -7.51 22.45 70.04
C GLN A 94 -7.82 21.31 69.07
N VAL A 95 -8.68 20.35 69.45
CA VAL A 95 -9.08 19.26 68.56
C VAL A 95 -9.89 19.79 67.37
N LEU A 96 -10.77 20.76 67.60
CA LEU A 96 -11.56 21.37 66.52
C LEU A 96 -10.69 22.16 65.54
N GLU A 97 -9.71 22.90 66.04
CA GLU A 97 -8.75 23.66 65.24
C GLU A 97 -7.81 22.74 64.45
N GLY A 98 -7.36 21.64 65.07
CA GLY A 98 -6.62 20.57 64.38
C GLY A 98 -7.44 19.92 63.26
N ASN A 99 -8.71 19.59 63.54
CA ASN A 99 -9.61 19.03 62.53
C ASN A 99 -9.90 20.02 61.39
N LYS A 100 -10.07 21.30 61.68
CA LYS A 100 -10.27 22.34 60.67
C LYS A 100 -9.05 22.42 59.75
N THR A 101 -7.85 22.49 60.33
CA THR A 101 -6.59 22.56 59.58
C THR A 101 -6.40 21.33 58.70
N GLU A 102 -6.69 20.14 59.23
CA GLU A 102 -6.64 18.88 58.47
C GLU A 102 -7.64 18.90 57.30
N LEU A 103 -8.86 19.38 57.51
CA LEU A 103 -9.89 19.46 56.48
C LEU A 103 -9.51 20.46 55.38
N GLU A 104 -8.93 21.61 55.74
CA GLU A 104 -8.40 22.59 54.79
C GLU A 104 -7.25 22.02 53.97
N CYS A 105 -6.34 21.25 54.59
CA CYS A 105 -5.26 20.55 53.90
C CYS A 105 -5.81 19.51 52.90
N GLN A 106 -6.79 18.71 53.32
CA GLN A 106 -7.45 17.73 52.45
C GLN A 106 -8.18 18.39 51.27
N LEU A 107 -8.85 19.53 51.49
CA LEU A 107 -9.52 20.28 50.43
C LEU A 107 -8.50 20.85 49.44
N GLY A 108 -7.37 21.37 49.91
CA GLY A 108 -6.26 21.83 49.07
C GLY A 108 -5.74 20.71 48.18
N ASN A 109 -5.44 19.54 48.77
CA ASN A 109 -4.98 18.37 48.03
C ASN A 109 -6.02 17.88 47.00
N CYS A 110 -7.31 17.86 47.36
CA CYS A 110 -8.37 17.49 46.43
C CYS A 110 -8.47 18.49 45.25
N THR A 111 -8.28 19.78 45.51
CA THR A 111 -8.28 20.83 44.48
C THR A 111 -7.10 20.67 43.52
N GLU A 112 -5.91 20.37 44.03
CA GLU A 112 -4.73 20.09 43.21
C GLU A 112 -4.92 18.82 42.36
N GLN A 113 -5.47 17.76 42.95
CA GLN A 113 -5.79 16.53 42.24
C GLN A 113 -6.79 16.77 41.11
N LEU A 114 -7.84 17.54 41.38
CA LEU A 114 -8.82 17.91 40.36
C LEU A 114 -8.18 18.70 39.21
N GLY A 115 -7.28 19.63 39.52
CA GLY A 115 -6.49 20.36 38.52
C GLY A 115 -5.63 19.43 37.66
N SER A 116 -4.95 18.47 38.29
CA SER A 116 -4.13 17.47 37.60
C SER A 116 -4.95 16.54 36.68
N ILE A 117 -6.13 16.10 37.15
CA ILE A 117 -7.06 15.29 36.37
C ILE A 117 -7.55 16.09 35.15
N ASN A 118 -7.91 17.36 35.33
CA ASN A 118 -8.40 18.19 34.23
C ASN A 118 -7.32 18.45 33.17
N ALA A 119 -6.08 18.67 33.59
CA ALA A 119 -4.93 18.78 32.68
C ALA A 119 -4.70 17.48 31.88
N SER A 120 -4.80 16.33 32.57
CA SER A 120 -4.68 15.01 31.94
C SER A 120 -5.80 14.74 30.94
N LEU A 121 -7.03 15.13 31.27
CA LEU A 121 -8.19 14.99 30.38
C LEU A 121 -8.04 15.86 29.12
N SER A 122 -7.57 17.10 29.27
CA SER A 122 -7.29 17.99 28.14
C SER A 122 -6.20 17.43 27.21
N SER A 123 -5.12 16.89 27.80
CA SER A 123 -4.05 16.21 27.04
C SER A 123 -4.57 14.98 26.28
N CYS A 124 -5.43 14.18 26.92
CA CYS A 124 -6.07 13.03 26.30
C CYS A 124 -6.98 13.43 25.12
N ALA A 125 -7.81 14.46 25.30
CA ALA A 125 -8.67 14.99 24.25
C ALA A 125 -7.87 15.50 23.04
N SER A 126 -6.77 16.22 23.28
CA SER A 126 -5.85 16.66 22.22
C SER A 126 -5.22 15.48 21.47
N SER A 127 -4.75 14.47 22.22
CA SER A 127 -4.18 13.25 21.63
C SER A 127 -5.19 12.47 20.79
N LEU A 128 -6.44 12.40 21.23
CA LEU A 128 -7.53 11.78 20.48
C LEU A 128 -7.81 12.56 19.18
N GLY A 129 -7.81 13.90 19.23
CA GLY A 129 -7.96 14.74 18.05
C GLY A 129 -6.84 14.51 17.02
N ILE A 130 -5.58 14.41 17.48
CA ILE A 130 -4.44 14.07 16.61
C ILE A 130 -4.62 12.68 15.99
N CYS A 131 -5.04 11.70 16.79
CA CYS A 131 -5.25 10.33 16.31
C CYS A 131 -6.35 10.26 15.24
N ASN A 132 -7.47 10.97 15.42
CA ASN A 132 -8.54 11.03 14.42
C ASN A 132 -8.05 11.68 13.12
N ASN A 133 -7.29 12.77 13.20
CA ASN A 133 -6.71 13.41 12.02
C ASN A 133 -5.72 12.49 11.28
N ASP A 134 -4.93 11.68 12.00
CA ASP A 134 -4.06 10.69 11.36
C ASP A 134 -4.88 9.59 10.69
N LEU A 135 -5.93 9.09 11.35
CA LEU A 135 -6.84 8.09 10.78
C LEU A 135 -7.46 8.58 9.47
N ASP A 136 -7.99 9.81 9.43
CA ASP A 136 -8.57 10.39 8.22
C ASP A 136 -7.56 10.50 7.07
N ARG A 137 -6.33 10.88 7.38
CA ARG A 137 -5.23 10.91 6.39
C ARG A 137 -4.90 9.52 5.88
N LYS A 138 -4.88 8.50 6.75
CA LYS A 138 -4.63 7.10 6.35
C LYS A 138 -5.74 6.56 5.47
N VAL A 139 -7.01 6.83 5.81
CA VAL A 139 -8.17 6.45 5.00
C VAL A 139 -8.10 7.11 3.62
N SER A 140 -7.82 8.41 3.56
CA SER A 140 -7.66 9.13 2.29
C SER A 140 -6.52 8.55 1.44
N SER A 141 -5.39 8.22 2.08
CA SER A 141 -4.24 7.61 1.40
C SER A 141 -4.56 6.21 0.87
N LEU A 142 -5.34 5.41 1.63
CA LEU A 142 -5.79 4.09 1.20
C LEU A 142 -6.69 4.19 -0.03
N ASN A 143 -7.68 5.08 -0.02
CA ASN A 143 -8.56 5.30 -1.17
C ASN A 143 -7.78 5.72 -2.43
N SER A 144 -6.76 6.60 -2.28
CA SER A 144 -5.89 6.97 -3.40
C SER A 144 -5.15 5.75 -3.96
N CYS A 145 -4.59 4.91 -3.08
CA CYS A 145 -3.88 3.69 -3.48
C CYS A 145 -4.81 2.68 -4.18
N GLU A 146 -6.05 2.53 -3.71
CA GLU A 146 -7.04 1.67 -4.36
C GLU A 146 -7.41 2.16 -5.76
N ASN A 147 -7.57 3.48 -5.93
CA ASN A 147 -7.83 4.08 -7.24
C ASN A 147 -6.65 3.89 -8.20
N GLU A 148 -5.42 4.12 -7.74
CA GLU A 148 -4.21 3.89 -8.53
C GLU A 148 -4.08 2.42 -8.94
N LYS A 149 -4.34 1.49 -8.02
CA LYS A 149 -4.38 0.05 -8.32
C LYS A 149 -5.44 -0.27 -9.38
N GLY A 150 -6.61 0.38 -9.31
CA GLY A 150 -7.67 0.27 -10.32
C GLY A 150 -7.18 0.71 -11.71
N GLY A 151 -6.52 1.87 -11.78
CA GLY A 151 -5.92 2.40 -13.00
C GLY A 151 -4.87 1.46 -13.60
N ILE A 152 -3.89 1.03 -12.80
CA ILE A 152 -2.84 0.09 -13.23
C ILE A 152 -3.44 -1.21 -13.76
N ASN A 153 -4.49 -1.74 -13.12
CA ASN A 153 -5.14 -2.96 -13.58
C ASN A 153 -5.89 -2.77 -14.91
N SER A 154 -6.44 -1.57 -15.16
CA SER A 154 -7.02 -1.22 -16.45
C SER A 154 -5.96 -1.16 -17.54
N ASP A 155 -4.86 -0.44 -17.29
CA ASP A 155 -3.76 -0.29 -18.24
C ASP A 155 -3.10 -1.64 -18.57
N TYR A 156 -2.96 -2.51 -17.56
CA TYR A 156 -2.46 -3.86 -17.74
C TYR A 156 -3.35 -4.69 -18.69
N LYS A 157 -4.67 -4.58 -18.58
CA LYS A 157 -5.60 -5.29 -19.47
C LYS A 157 -5.47 -4.79 -20.91
N VAL A 158 -5.44 -3.48 -21.10
CA VAL A 158 -5.26 -2.87 -22.43
C VAL A 158 -3.94 -3.34 -23.05
N CYS A 159 -2.83 -3.23 -22.32
CA CYS A 159 -1.52 -3.69 -22.79
C CYS A 159 -1.49 -5.18 -23.15
N LYS A 160 -2.19 -6.01 -22.36
CA LYS A 160 -2.32 -7.45 -22.65
C LYS A 160 -3.11 -7.71 -23.94
N ASP A 161 -4.21 -6.99 -24.15
CA ASP A 161 -5.04 -7.14 -25.34
C ASP A 161 -4.29 -6.65 -26.59
N ASP A 162 -3.60 -5.51 -26.51
CA ASP A 162 -2.73 -4.98 -27.56
C ASP A 162 -1.65 -6.00 -27.94
N LEU A 163 -1.00 -6.62 -26.95
CA LEU A 163 0.02 -7.64 -27.21
C LEU A 163 -0.54 -8.86 -27.98
N LEU A 164 -1.76 -9.28 -27.65
CA LEU A 164 -2.44 -10.37 -28.37
C LEU A 164 -2.82 -9.98 -29.79
N GLU A 165 -3.21 -8.73 -30.02
CA GLU A 165 -3.45 -8.19 -31.35
C GLU A 165 -2.17 -8.12 -32.18
N TYR A 166 -1.08 -7.56 -31.62
CA TYR A 166 0.22 -7.55 -32.28
C TYR A 166 0.69 -8.95 -32.67
N LYS A 167 0.49 -9.94 -31.81
CA LYS A 167 0.84 -11.32 -32.11
C LYS A 167 0.05 -11.89 -33.30
N ARG A 168 -1.26 -11.61 -33.36
CA ARG A 168 -2.10 -12.03 -34.49
C ARG A 168 -1.65 -11.37 -35.79
N ASN A 169 -1.48 -10.05 -35.77
CA ASN A 169 -1.02 -9.29 -36.93
C ASN A 169 0.35 -9.75 -37.43
N TYR A 170 1.25 -10.15 -36.52
CA TYR A 170 2.54 -10.71 -36.88
C TYR A 170 2.43 -12.05 -37.62
N GLU A 171 1.60 -12.98 -37.13
CA GLU A 171 1.40 -14.27 -37.81
C GLU A 171 0.72 -14.06 -39.17
N ASP A 172 -0.31 -13.20 -39.26
CA ASP A 172 -0.96 -12.88 -40.53
C ASP A 172 0.01 -12.29 -41.56
N ALA A 173 0.90 -11.40 -41.12
CA ALA A 173 1.94 -10.82 -41.97
C ALA A 173 2.97 -11.86 -42.42
N LYS A 174 3.30 -12.82 -41.55
CA LYS A 174 4.22 -13.91 -41.85
C LYS A 174 3.62 -14.89 -42.87
N ASP A 175 2.37 -15.28 -42.71
CA ASP A 175 1.66 -16.12 -43.66
C ASP A 175 1.58 -15.44 -45.04
N SER A 176 1.25 -14.14 -45.06
CA SER A 176 1.25 -13.33 -46.27
C SER A 176 2.63 -13.25 -46.94
N TYR A 177 3.71 -13.18 -46.14
CA TYR A 177 5.08 -13.19 -46.64
C TYR A 177 5.44 -14.55 -47.27
N ASP A 178 5.07 -15.66 -46.62
CA ASP A 178 5.34 -17.01 -47.12
C ASP A 178 4.56 -17.29 -48.42
N ASP A 179 3.31 -16.83 -48.53
CA ASP A 179 2.52 -16.89 -49.77
C ASP A 179 3.14 -16.09 -50.91
N CYS A 180 3.60 -14.87 -50.62
CA CYS A 180 4.30 -14.02 -51.58
C CYS A 180 5.59 -14.69 -52.06
N ARG A 181 6.37 -15.24 -51.13
CA ARG A 181 7.61 -15.96 -51.43
C ARG A 181 7.35 -17.20 -52.30
N SER A 182 6.33 -17.98 -51.99
CA SER A 182 5.91 -19.14 -52.79
C SER A 182 5.53 -18.73 -54.21
N SER A 183 4.77 -17.64 -54.34
CA SER A 183 4.37 -17.08 -55.64
C SER A 183 5.58 -16.59 -56.46
N LEU A 184 6.55 -15.96 -55.80
CA LEU A 184 7.79 -15.52 -56.45
C LEU A 184 8.61 -16.70 -56.99
N THR A 185 8.74 -17.77 -56.20
CA THR A 185 9.42 -19.00 -56.65
C THR A 185 8.74 -19.59 -57.88
N LYS A 186 7.40 -19.72 -57.87
CA LYS A 186 6.65 -20.21 -59.05
C LYS A 186 6.90 -19.35 -60.28
N LYS A 187 6.91 -18.02 -60.15
CA LYS A 187 7.21 -17.11 -61.26
C LYS A 187 8.63 -17.24 -61.77
N SER A 188 9.58 -17.49 -60.88
CA SER A 188 10.97 -17.78 -61.26
C SER A 188 11.05 -19.09 -62.05
N ASP A 189 10.35 -20.14 -61.62
CA ASP A 189 10.34 -21.43 -62.32
C ASP A 189 9.66 -21.34 -63.70
N GLU A 190 8.54 -20.62 -63.78
CA GLU A 190 7.87 -20.31 -65.06
C GLU A 190 8.81 -19.56 -66.00
N LEU A 191 9.52 -18.53 -65.50
CA LEU A 191 10.48 -17.76 -66.30
C LEU A 191 11.61 -18.64 -66.84
N ASN A 192 12.16 -19.53 -66.00
CA ASN A 192 13.19 -20.48 -66.41
C ASN A 192 12.68 -21.46 -67.48
N SER A 193 11.45 -21.95 -67.32
CA SER A 193 10.81 -22.82 -68.32
C SER A 193 10.61 -22.09 -69.66
N TRP A 194 10.12 -20.86 -69.64
CA TRP A 194 9.98 -20.02 -70.84
C TRP A 194 11.32 -19.75 -71.52
N SER A 195 12.38 -19.49 -70.76
CA SER A 195 13.74 -19.29 -71.30
C SER A 195 14.23 -20.56 -72.01
N ASN A 196 14.11 -21.72 -71.39
CA ASN A 196 14.53 -23.00 -71.98
C ASN A 196 13.73 -23.33 -73.26
N ASN A 197 12.42 -23.04 -73.27
CA ASN A 197 11.57 -23.21 -74.45
C ASN A 197 11.99 -22.25 -75.58
N TYR A 198 12.29 -20.99 -75.24
CA TYR A 198 12.77 -20.01 -76.20
C TYR A 198 14.11 -20.43 -76.83
N ASP A 199 15.07 -20.89 -76.02
CA ASP A 199 16.36 -21.38 -76.50
C ASP A 199 16.22 -22.62 -77.38
N SER A 200 15.32 -23.54 -77.00
CA SER A 200 15.00 -24.72 -77.80
C SER A 200 14.39 -24.33 -79.16
N LEU A 201 13.46 -23.37 -79.17
CA LEU A 201 12.85 -22.85 -80.40
C LEU A 201 13.91 -22.18 -81.28
N LYS A 202 14.76 -21.33 -80.70
CA LYS A 202 15.89 -20.67 -81.37
C LYS A 202 16.83 -21.70 -82.01
N SER A 203 17.18 -22.76 -81.29
CA SER A 203 18.00 -23.87 -81.81
C SER A 203 17.33 -24.61 -82.99
N ASN A 204 16.04 -24.93 -82.88
CA ASN A 204 15.28 -25.56 -83.98
C ASN A 204 15.24 -24.69 -85.24
N TYR A 205 14.96 -23.38 -85.09
CA TYR A 205 14.99 -22.44 -86.21
C TYR A 205 16.37 -22.34 -86.84
N LYS A 206 17.45 -22.38 -86.04
CA LYS A 206 18.81 -22.43 -86.57
C LYS A 206 19.01 -23.66 -87.45
N GLY A 207 18.61 -24.84 -86.98
CA GLY A 207 18.76 -26.08 -87.74
C GLY A 207 18.03 -26.03 -89.09
N LEU A 208 16.82 -25.47 -89.11
CA LEU A 208 16.07 -25.25 -90.36
C LEU A 208 16.78 -24.25 -91.28
N CYS A 209 17.28 -23.14 -90.74
CA CYS A 209 18.02 -22.14 -91.52
C CYS A 209 19.31 -22.72 -92.12
N ASP A 210 20.09 -23.44 -91.31
CA ASP A 210 21.33 -24.08 -91.75
C ASP A 210 21.07 -25.07 -92.90
N ALA A 211 19.97 -25.83 -92.81
CA ALA A 211 19.55 -26.78 -93.84
C ALA A 211 19.10 -26.10 -95.14
N ASP A 212 18.34 -25.00 -95.06
CA ASP A 212 17.87 -24.24 -96.22
C ASP A 212 19.01 -23.52 -96.95
N CYS A 213 19.96 -22.95 -96.20
CA CYS A 213 21.05 -22.16 -96.75
C CYS A 213 22.29 -22.95 -97.16
N GLY A 214 22.35 -24.26 -96.83
CA GLY A 214 23.48 -25.13 -97.14
C GLY A 214 24.78 -24.78 -96.39
N GLN A 215 24.71 -23.90 -95.40
CA GLN A 215 25.84 -23.42 -94.58
C GLN A 215 25.31 -22.87 -93.25
N ALA A 216 26.20 -22.61 -92.29
CA ALA A 216 25.82 -22.12 -90.97
C ALA A 216 25.21 -20.70 -91.00
N CYS A 217 23.99 -20.55 -90.51
CA CYS A 217 23.33 -19.29 -90.25
C CYS A 217 23.81 -18.63 -88.95
N THR A 218 23.79 -17.30 -88.93
CA THR A 218 24.14 -16.48 -87.76
C THR A 218 22.88 -15.85 -87.16
N PHE A 219 22.74 -15.89 -85.84
CA PHE A 219 21.66 -15.19 -85.15
C PHE A 219 22.05 -13.73 -84.87
N SER A 220 21.16 -12.79 -85.16
CA SER A 220 21.31 -11.39 -84.79
C SER A 220 20.40 -11.07 -83.61
N ASP A 221 20.98 -10.80 -82.44
CA ASP A 221 20.21 -10.44 -81.23
C ASP A 221 19.45 -9.11 -81.40
N SER A 222 19.95 -8.20 -82.25
CA SER A 222 19.30 -6.91 -82.53
C SER A 222 18.04 -7.04 -83.39
N SER A 223 17.98 -8.03 -84.29
CA SER A 223 16.82 -8.26 -85.17
C SER A 223 15.97 -9.47 -84.78
N GLN A 224 16.45 -10.27 -83.81
CA GLN A 224 15.88 -11.55 -83.38
C GLN A 224 15.64 -12.52 -84.54
N LYS A 225 16.58 -12.55 -85.50
CA LYS A 225 16.47 -13.33 -86.74
C LYS A 225 17.77 -14.04 -87.10
N TYR A 226 17.64 -15.17 -87.77
CA TYR A 226 18.75 -15.86 -88.42
C TYR A 226 18.98 -15.30 -89.84
N THR A 227 20.24 -15.14 -90.24
CA THR A 227 20.62 -14.70 -91.59
C THR A 227 21.65 -15.64 -92.22
N CYS A 228 21.59 -15.76 -93.54
CA CYS A 228 22.46 -16.63 -94.31
C CYS A 228 23.64 -15.86 -94.92
N PRO A 229 24.88 -16.36 -94.79
CA PRO A 229 26.07 -15.62 -95.26
C PRO A 229 26.21 -15.42 -96.78
N ALA A 230 25.52 -16.19 -97.63
CA ALA A 230 25.82 -16.23 -99.08
C ALA A 230 24.66 -15.90 -100.03
N SER A 231 23.51 -15.44 -99.55
CA SER A 231 22.41 -15.02 -100.43
C SER A 231 22.20 -13.52 -100.33
N GLY A 232 22.67 -12.78 -101.33
CA GLY A 232 22.11 -11.47 -101.71
C GLY A 232 20.66 -11.56 -102.21
N THR A 233 19.91 -12.57 -101.77
CA THR A 233 18.52 -12.86 -102.11
C THR A 233 17.77 -13.10 -100.80
N THR A 234 17.03 -12.08 -100.40
CA THR A 234 16.03 -12.11 -99.32
C THR A 234 14.85 -12.98 -99.73
N THR A 235 14.88 -14.28 -99.40
CA THR A 235 13.66 -15.09 -99.42
C THR A 235 12.90 -14.84 -98.12
N THR A 236 11.85 -14.03 -98.20
CA THR A 236 10.89 -13.84 -97.10
C THR A 236 9.89 -14.97 -97.13
N THR A 237 10.12 -16.02 -96.36
CA THR A 237 9.07 -17.02 -96.08
C THR A 237 8.34 -16.58 -94.81
N GLN A 238 7.26 -15.83 -95.01
CA GLN A 238 6.31 -15.47 -93.97
C GLN A 238 5.59 -16.75 -93.51
N PRO A 239 5.69 -17.17 -92.23
CA PRO A 239 4.82 -18.22 -91.72
C PRO A 239 3.37 -17.69 -91.74
N ALA A 240 2.47 -18.45 -92.35
CA ALA A 240 1.05 -18.16 -92.38
C ALA A 240 0.52 -18.01 -90.95
N SER A 241 -0.01 -16.83 -90.64
CA SER A 241 -0.72 -16.58 -89.39
C SER A 241 -2.02 -17.39 -89.37
N THR A 242 -2.06 -18.48 -88.61
CA THR A 242 -3.31 -19.13 -88.24
C THR A 242 -4.00 -18.27 -87.18
N THR A 243 -4.97 -17.47 -87.60
CA THR A 243 -5.86 -16.74 -86.69
C THR A 243 -6.77 -17.73 -85.96
N THR A 244 -6.41 -18.08 -84.73
CA THR A 244 -7.36 -18.74 -83.82
C THR A 244 -8.19 -17.67 -83.12
N THR A 245 -9.41 -17.47 -83.60
CA THR A 245 -10.43 -16.66 -82.92
C THR A 245 -10.82 -17.35 -81.61
N ILE A 246 -10.41 -16.78 -80.48
CA ILE A 246 -10.90 -17.17 -79.17
C ILE A 246 -12.16 -16.35 -78.90
N THR A 247 -13.33 -17.00 -78.97
CA THR A 247 -14.60 -16.43 -78.54
C THR A 247 -14.67 -16.45 -77.01
N THR A 248 -14.49 -15.28 -76.39
CA THR A 248 -14.69 -15.11 -74.95
C THR A 248 -16.17 -14.87 -74.68
N THR A 249 -16.87 -15.89 -74.17
CA THR A 249 -18.24 -15.76 -73.65
C THR A 249 -18.16 -15.17 -72.24
N SER A 250 -18.57 -13.92 -72.08
CA SER A 250 -18.71 -13.26 -70.79
C SER A 250 -20.04 -13.67 -70.14
N THR A 251 -19.99 -14.49 -69.09
CA THR A 251 -21.15 -14.79 -68.25
C THR A 251 -21.28 -13.72 -67.17
N THR A 252 -22.26 -12.84 -67.32
CA THR A 252 -22.63 -11.85 -66.30
C THR A 252 -23.47 -12.53 -65.23
N THR A 253 -22.91 -12.74 -64.04
CA THR A 253 -23.68 -13.19 -62.87
C THR A 253 -24.30 -11.98 -62.19
N THR A 254 -25.61 -11.84 -62.33
CA THR A 254 -26.44 -10.88 -61.58
C THR A 254 -26.76 -11.47 -60.22
N THR A 255 -26.30 -10.84 -59.15
CA THR A 255 -26.71 -11.12 -57.77
C THR A 255 -28.04 -10.43 -57.50
N ALA A 256 -29.00 -11.19 -56.95
CA ALA A 256 -30.22 -10.68 -56.32
C ALA A 256 -30.01 -10.57 -54.81
#